data_AF-A0A433KD95-F1
#
_entry.id   AF-A0A433KD95-F1
#
_cell.length_a   1.000
_cell.length_b   1.000
_cell.length_c   1.000
_cell.angle_alpha   90.00
_cell.angle_beta   90.00
_cell.angle_gamma   90.00
#
_symmetry.space_group_name_H-M   'P 1'
#
loop_
_entity.id
_entity.type
_entity.pdbx_description
1 polymer ?
#
loop_
_entity_poly.entity_id
_entity_poly.type
_entity_poly.pdbx_seq_one_letter_code
_entity_poly.pdbx_strand_id
1 'polypeptide(L)'
;MSASASVIKKKILHDKLILIINREFIQLDEIDQIVQEELHYYGSNPDMVSYELDLLTHLGHLVSFIRQRQFTNPLWALHIFLDKNTRPETNKALISAILMTQEKDDKSYEVICRLAQENKLEYYTNISMVPPVRIYRRSEHDEYDEYDEYTEWYFLFELFSLTRIAPPELIPIIADWLIETTPSIMHFSAIINFLNTMRGTLVVHQKIFKELMSCFHSTAQIETLESVFKFLLKHDLLHEKVLQLVISRLEHINSIRTFFTVYHLELQQNHTQLSILEFLPLYCQLTQVSAESYDDKISSNTPLHLSVIERNRANLETSLSLANHKLLIRASYENTALLLACKLGDRAAARLILAKMRELDCDVNQQDSHGMSALHWACFYHFDDLIEELRVAGANDQLKNTDGKDCFFFYHHRFTLRDFKRNGREIIDGEVKLENPGLTDLCFHMEKIALNLNLTTPDELMTLYRSDELAQIRSASRFQLFFLAFRTRLVDWLEKQHGSEAQATLSLTGPS
;
A
#
# COMPACT_ATOMS: atom_id res chain seq x y z
N MET A 1 38.26 41.48 -8.52
CA MET A 1 38.59 40.73 -9.75
C MET A 1 37.42 40.89 -10.70
N SER A 2 37.66 41.42 -11.90
CA SER A 2 36.65 41.97 -12.80
C SER A 2 35.74 40.90 -13.38
N ALA A 3 34.42 41.09 -13.28
CA ALA A 3 33.47 40.37 -14.12
C ALA A 3 33.83 40.61 -15.60
N SER A 4 33.87 39.57 -16.43
CA SER A 4 34.14 39.70 -17.86
C SER A 4 33.10 40.61 -18.53
N ALA A 5 33.49 41.32 -19.60
CA ALA A 5 32.58 42.23 -20.32
C ALA A 5 31.28 41.53 -20.82
N SER A 6 31.33 40.22 -21.06
CA SER A 6 30.16 39.38 -21.37
C SER A 6 29.17 39.26 -20.21
N VAL A 7 29.67 39.07 -18.97
CA VAL A 7 28.81 38.99 -17.77
C VAL A 7 28.09 40.32 -17.51
N ILE A 8 28.75 41.44 -17.82
CA ILE A 8 28.16 42.78 -17.69
C ILE A 8 27.06 43.01 -18.74
N LYS A 9 27.31 42.67 -20.01
CA LYS A 9 26.31 42.79 -21.10
C LYS A 9 25.07 41.90 -20.87
N LYS A 10 25.27 40.63 -20.47
CA LYS A 10 24.19 39.72 -20.06
C LYS A 10 23.31 40.31 -18.98
N LYS A 11 23.92 40.90 -17.94
CA LYS A 11 23.19 41.51 -16.81
C LYS A 11 22.34 42.71 -17.26
N ILE A 12 22.87 43.54 -18.16
CA ILE A 12 22.17 44.73 -18.69
C ILE A 12 20.92 44.35 -19.50
N LEU A 13 21.04 43.39 -20.44
CA LEU A 13 19.90 42.95 -21.26
C LEU A 13 18.81 42.31 -20.38
N HIS A 14 19.22 41.45 -19.46
CA HIS A 14 18.29 40.76 -18.57
C HIS A 14 17.56 41.72 -17.61
N ASP A 15 18.28 42.68 -17.00
CA ASP A 15 17.67 43.69 -16.12
C ASP A 15 16.74 44.63 -16.94
N LYS A 16 17.05 44.92 -18.21
CA LYS A 16 16.17 45.68 -19.13
C LYS A 16 14.86 44.94 -19.41
N LEU A 17 14.93 43.63 -19.73
CA LEU A 17 13.76 42.80 -20.00
C LEU A 17 12.84 42.68 -18.77
N ILE A 18 13.41 42.47 -17.58
CA ILE A 18 12.64 42.44 -16.32
C ILE A 18 11.87 43.76 -16.12
N LEU A 19 12.53 44.90 -16.35
CA LEU A 19 11.93 46.22 -16.15
C LEU A 19 10.77 46.46 -17.12
N ILE A 20 10.85 45.93 -18.34
CA ILE A 20 9.77 45.99 -19.33
C ILE A 20 8.58 45.14 -18.88
N ILE A 21 8.81 43.86 -18.55
CA ILE A 21 7.72 42.93 -18.21
C ILE A 21 7.02 43.34 -16.90
N ASN A 22 7.73 44.01 -15.99
CA ASN A 22 7.16 44.54 -14.74
C ASN A 22 6.39 45.86 -14.91
N ARG A 23 6.26 46.42 -16.12
CA ARG A 23 5.46 47.64 -16.33
C ARG A 23 3.98 47.34 -16.10
N GLU A 24 3.32 48.20 -15.33
CA GLU A 24 1.87 48.12 -15.15
C GLU A 24 1.16 48.19 -16.51
N PHE A 25 0.20 47.29 -16.74
CA PHE A 25 -0.63 47.20 -17.95
C PHE A 25 0.10 46.88 -19.27
N ILE A 26 1.32 46.34 -19.23
CA ILE A 26 2.02 45.94 -20.45
C ILE A 26 1.27 44.84 -21.21
N GLN A 27 1.13 45.02 -22.52
CA GLN A 27 0.52 44.02 -23.40
C GLN A 27 1.56 43.06 -23.98
N LEU A 28 1.16 41.81 -24.22
CA LEU A 28 2.02 40.79 -24.84
C LEU A 28 2.58 41.24 -26.20
N ASP A 29 1.80 41.99 -26.99
CA ASP A 29 2.24 42.47 -28.30
C ASP A 29 3.36 43.52 -28.19
N GLU A 30 3.36 44.34 -27.14
CA GLU A 30 4.47 45.27 -26.86
C GLU A 30 5.74 44.50 -26.47
N ILE A 31 5.60 43.43 -25.69
CA ILE A 31 6.72 42.56 -25.31
C ILE A 31 7.28 41.87 -26.56
N ASP A 32 6.43 41.29 -27.41
CA ASP A 32 6.83 40.63 -28.65
C ASP A 32 7.60 41.60 -29.56
N GLN A 33 7.07 42.82 -29.76
CA GLN A 33 7.75 43.84 -30.56
C GLN A 33 9.15 44.16 -30.02
N ILE A 34 9.29 44.38 -28.72
CA ILE A 34 10.59 44.70 -28.12
C ILE A 34 11.56 43.51 -28.24
N VAL A 35 11.11 42.28 -28.04
CA VAL A 35 11.95 41.09 -28.22
C VAL A 35 12.45 40.96 -29.66
N GLN A 36 11.61 41.24 -30.66
CA GLN A 36 12.02 41.24 -32.07
C GLN A 36 13.02 42.36 -32.40
N GLU A 37 12.82 43.57 -31.87
CA GLU A 37 13.75 44.69 -32.04
C GLU A 37 15.14 44.37 -31.46
N GLU A 38 15.19 43.81 -30.25
CA GLU A 38 16.45 43.37 -29.65
C GLU A 38 17.07 42.21 -30.43
N LEU A 39 16.29 41.20 -30.84
CA LEU A 39 16.79 40.11 -31.69
C LEU A 39 17.47 40.62 -32.97
N HIS A 40 16.86 41.61 -33.63
CA HIS A 40 17.43 42.22 -34.83
C HIS A 40 18.73 42.98 -34.55
N TYR A 41 18.77 43.74 -33.44
CA TYR A 41 19.94 44.48 -33.01
C TYR A 41 21.13 43.56 -32.68
N TYR A 42 20.88 42.50 -31.92
CA TYR A 42 21.92 41.55 -31.49
C TYR A 42 22.31 40.58 -32.62
N GLY A 43 21.38 40.17 -33.49
CA GLY A 43 21.66 39.28 -34.63
C GLY A 43 22.49 39.93 -35.75
N SER A 44 22.51 41.27 -35.82
CA SER A 44 23.28 42.03 -36.81
C SER A 44 24.73 42.32 -36.37
N ASN A 45 25.15 41.88 -35.17
CA ASN A 45 26.43 42.24 -34.56
C ASN A 45 27.41 41.04 -34.51
N PRO A 46 28.51 41.04 -35.27
CA PRO A 46 29.41 39.88 -35.41
C PRO A 46 30.20 39.50 -34.14
N ASP A 47 30.38 40.44 -33.19
CA ASP A 47 31.24 40.30 -32.01
C ASP A 47 30.54 39.63 -30.79
N MET A 48 29.43 38.94 -31.01
CA MET A 48 28.51 38.53 -29.92
C MET A 48 28.61 37.07 -29.48
N VAL A 49 28.30 36.89 -28.19
CA VAL A 49 28.32 35.65 -27.41
C VAL A 49 27.01 34.89 -27.68
N SER A 50 27.07 33.57 -27.91
CA SER A 50 25.89 32.76 -28.28
C SER A 50 24.72 32.84 -27.28
N TYR A 51 25.02 33.22 -26.03
CA TYR A 51 24.09 33.18 -24.92
C TYR A 51 22.95 34.20 -25.00
N GLU A 52 23.24 35.47 -25.32
CA GLU A 52 22.22 36.53 -25.40
C GLU A 52 21.22 36.27 -26.53
N LEU A 53 21.71 35.74 -27.66
CA LEU A 53 20.89 35.35 -28.79
C LEU A 53 19.98 34.17 -28.44
N ASP A 54 20.51 33.17 -27.72
CA ASP A 54 19.72 32.05 -27.20
C ASP A 54 18.62 32.53 -26.25
N LEU A 55 18.94 33.43 -25.31
CA LEU A 55 17.97 33.98 -24.35
C LEU A 55 16.79 34.67 -25.08
N LEU A 56 17.11 35.56 -26.02
CA LEU A 56 16.09 36.30 -26.78
C LEU A 56 15.26 35.39 -27.67
N THR A 57 15.87 34.37 -28.28
CA THR A 57 15.16 33.39 -29.13
C THR A 57 14.17 32.57 -28.31
N HIS A 58 14.62 32.03 -27.17
CA HIS A 58 13.77 31.28 -26.25
C HIS A 58 12.63 32.14 -25.68
N LEU A 59 12.91 33.39 -25.30
CA LEU A 59 11.90 34.34 -24.84
C LEU A 59 10.88 34.66 -25.95
N GLY A 60 11.33 34.86 -27.18
CA GLY A 60 10.45 35.07 -28.34
C GLY A 60 9.51 33.90 -28.59
N HIS A 61 10.02 32.66 -28.52
CA HIS A 61 9.16 31.46 -28.60
C HIS A 61 8.12 31.43 -27.48
N LEU A 62 8.54 31.71 -26.25
CA LEU A 62 7.65 31.70 -25.08
C LEU A 62 6.52 32.73 -25.23
N VAL A 63 6.83 33.98 -25.59
CA VAL A 63 5.85 35.06 -25.83
C VAL A 63 4.87 34.66 -26.93
N SER A 64 5.38 34.12 -28.05
CA SER A 64 4.55 33.67 -29.16
C SER A 64 3.56 32.57 -28.75
N PHE A 65 4.02 31.55 -28.01
CA PHE A 65 3.16 30.47 -27.55
C PHE A 65 2.13 30.96 -26.53
N ILE A 66 2.52 31.77 -25.55
CA ILE A 66 1.59 32.35 -24.56
C ILE A 66 0.49 33.15 -25.26
N ARG A 67 0.84 33.96 -26.27
CA ARG A 67 -0.12 34.73 -27.07
C ARG A 67 -1.10 33.82 -27.80
N GLN A 68 -0.62 32.75 -28.43
CA GLN A 68 -1.48 31.79 -29.13
C GLN A 68 -2.45 31.06 -28.19
N ARG A 69 -2.05 30.80 -26.94
CA ARG A 69 -2.84 30.01 -25.97
C ARG A 69 -3.88 30.83 -25.18
N GLN A 70 -3.76 32.16 -25.12
CA GLN A 70 -4.74 33.07 -24.48
C GLN A 70 -5.03 32.73 -23.00
N PHE A 71 -3.99 32.53 -22.18
CA PHE A 71 -4.15 32.32 -20.74
C PHE A 71 -4.64 33.58 -20.01
N THR A 72 -5.29 33.41 -18.87
CA THR A 72 -5.80 34.51 -18.03
C THR A 72 -4.68 35.31 -17.37
N ASN A 73 -3.55 34.68 -17.01
CA ASN A 73 -2.38 35.34 -16.43
C ASN A 73 -1.11 35.08 -17.25
N PRO A 74 -0.97 35.66 -18.45
CA PRO A 74 0.09 35.31 -19.39
C PRO A 74 1.50 35.71 -18.94
N LEU A 75 1.63 36.70 -18.05
CA LEU A 75 2.92 37.24 -17.63
C LEU A 75 3.66 36.32 -16.64
N TRP A 76 2.95 35.41 -15.97
CA TRP A 76 3.54 34.57 -14.93
C TRP A 76 4.72 33.73 -15.45
N ALA A 77 4.53 33.02 -16.56
CA ALA A 77 5.60 32.25 -17.20
C ALA A 77 6.78 33.12 -17.65
N LEU A 78 6.53 34.36 -18.08
CA LEU A 78 7.59 35.30 -18.47
C LEU A 78 8.43 35.74 -17.27
N HIS A 79 7.77 36.03 -16.14
CA HIS A 79 8.46 36.34 -14.88
C HIS A 79 9.32 35.17 -14.41
N ILE A 80 8.82 33.93 -14.51
CA ILE A 80 9.58 32.73 -14.16
C ILE A 80 10.79 32.58 -15.07
N PHE A 81 10.61 32.76 -16.38
CA PHE A 81 11.69 32.60 -17.36
C PHE A 81 12.86 33.57 -17.12
N LEU A 82 12.55 34.79 -16.68
CA LEU A 82 13.50 35.85 -16.34
C LEU A 82 13.88 35.86 -14.84
N ASP A 83 13.45 34.89 -14.03
CA ASP A 83 13.89 34.82 -12.64
C ASP A 83 15.34 34.30 -12.59
N LYS A 84 16.17 34.95 -11.77
CA LYS A 84 17.59 34.61 -11.61
C LYS A 84 17.78 33.23 -10.97
N ASN A 85 16.77 32.72 -10.27
CA ASN A 85 16.77 31.42 -9.61
C ASN A 85 16.25 30.29 -10.52
N THR A 86 15.70 30.60 -11.70
CA THR A 86 15.22 29.59 -12.64
C THR A 86 16.39 28.97 -13.40
N ARG A 87 16.45 27.63 -13.43
CA ARG A 87 17.48 26.87 -14.12
C ARG A 87 17.28 26.91 -15.64
N PRO A 88 18.36 26.85 -16.44
CA PRO A 88 18.26 26.77 -17.90
C PRO A 88 17.40 25.60 -18.40
N GLU A 89 17.47 24.46 -17.72
CA GLU A 89 16.70 23.26 -18.02
C GLU A 89 15.19 23.50 -17.81
N THR A 90 14.83 24.11 -16.67
CA THR A 90 13.47 24.55 -16.39
C THR A 90 12.95 25.53 -17.43
N ASN A 91 13.78 26.45 -17.92
CA ASN A 91 13.39 27.40 -18.97
C ASN A 91 13.05 26.69 -20.30
N LYS A 92 13.83 25.68 -20.68
CA LYS A 92 13.52 24.85 -21.87
C LYS A 92 12.26 24.00 -21.66
N ALA A 93 12.11 23.44 -20.46
CA ALA A 93 10.93 22.68 -20.05
C ALA A 93 9.67 23.55 -20.10
N LEU A 94 9.74 24.79 -19.60
CA LEU A 94 8.63 25.75 -19.58
C LEU A 94 8.13 26.07 -20.98
N ILE A 95 9.04 26.36 -21.91
CA ILE A 95 8.69 26.61 -23.33
C ILE A 95 8.02 25.39 -23.94
N SER A 96 8.61 24.20 -23.74
CA SER A 96 8.10 22.95 -24.29
C SER A 96 6.72 22.60 -23.72
N ALA A 97 6.53 22.80 -22.42
CA ALA A 97 5.27 22.52 -21.75
C ALA A 97 4.15 23.46 -22.24
N ILE A 98 4.42 24.77 -22.31
CA ILE A 98 3.45 25.76 -22.81
C ILE A 98 3.11 25.48 -24.28
N LEU A 99 4.07 25.10 -25.11
CA LEU A 99 3.81 24.67 -26.48
C LEU A 99 2.82 23.51 -26.53
N MET A 100 2.88 22.56 -25.60
CA MET A 100 2.02 21.37 -25.58
C MET A 100 0.65 21.57 -24.91
N THR A 101 0.40 22.71 -24.25
CA THR A 101 -0.92 23.03 -23.66
C THR A 101 -2.00 23.30 -24.71
N GLN A 102 -3.27 23.26 -24.29
CA GLN A 102 -4.42 23.67 -25.11
C GLN A 102 -4.73 25.16 -24.95
N GLU A 103 -5.49 25.73 -25.89
CA GLU A 103 -5.97 27.12 -25.79
C GLU A 103 -6.91 27.28 -24.57
N LYS A 104 -6.70 28.33 -23.77
CA LYS A 104 -7.45 28.65 -22.54
C LYS A 104 -7.39 27.58 -21.44
N ASP A 105 -6.35 26.73 -21.45
CA ASP A 105 -6.11 25.76 -20.39
C ASP A 105 -5.35 26.39 -19.20
N ASP A 106 -6.05 27.25 -18.46
CA ASP A 106 -5.49 27.96 -17.30
C ASP A 106 -5.08 26.99 -16.17
N LYS A 107 -5.75 25.84 -16.05
CA LYS A 107 -5.44 24.84 -15.01
C LYS A 107 -4.07 24.20 -15.26
N SER A 108 -3.82 23.73 -16.47
CA SER A 108 -2.51 23.18 -16.82
C SER A 108 -1.42 24.26 -16.78
N TYR A 109 -1.74 25.47 -17.24
CA TYR A 109 -0.82 26.60 -17.18
C TYR A 109 -0.37 26.94 -15.76
N GLU A 110 -1.31 26.96 -14.80
CA GLU A 110 -0.99 27.21 -13.39
C GLU A 110 -0.06 26.14 -12.83
N VAL A 111 -0.33 24.85 -13.07
CA VAL A 111 0.54 23.76 -12.58
C VAL A 111 1.93 23.84 -13.20
N ILE A 112 2.02 24.10 -14.52
CA ILE A 112 3.30 24.31 -15.21
C ILE A 112 4.09 25.43 -14.55
N CYS A 113 3.46 26.58 -14.29
CA CYS A 113 4.12 27.74 -13.71
C CYS A 113 4.63 27.45 -12.28
N ARG A 114 3.80 26.83 -11.43
CA ARG A 114 4.20 26.44 -10.07
C ARG A 114 5.37 25.46 -10.05
N LEU A 115 5.32 24.43 -10.92
CA LEU A 115 6.43 23.47 -11.06
C LEU A 115 7.71 24.13 -11.58
N ALA A 116 7.59 25.11 -12.48
CA ALA A 116 8.73 25.83 -13.00
C ALA A 116 9.38 26.75 -11.94
N GLN A 117 8.57 27.41 -11.10
CA GLN A 117 9.07 28.24 -9.99
C GLN A 117 10.00 27.46 -9.06
N GLU A 118 9.67 26.21 -8.77
CA GLU A 118 10.46 25.33 -7.89
C GLU A 118 11.53 24.51 -8.63
N ASN A 119 11.75 24.77 -9.93
CA ASN A 119 12.66 24.01 -10.79
C ASN A 119 12.38 22.50 -10.79
N LYS A 120 11.10 22.11 -10.82
CA LYS A 120 10.62 20.72 -10.85
C LYS A 120 9.99 20.31 -12.18
N LEU A 121 9.73 21.26 -13.08
CA LEU A 121 9.02 21.01 -14.33
C LEU A 121 9.75 20.05 -15.28
N GLU A 122 11.08 20.10 -15.30
CA GLU A 122 11.94 19.29 -16.17
C GLU A 122 11.66 17.78 -16.08
N TYR A 123 11.31 17.28 -14.89
CA TYR A 123 10.94 15.88 -14.68
C TYR A 123 9.76 15.44 -15.54
N TYR A 124 8.78 16.32 -15.74
CA TYR A 124 7.54 16.01 -16.47
C TYR A 124 7.66 16.20 -17.97
N THR A 125 8.57 17.08 -18.42
CA THR A 125 8.75 17.44 -19.83
C THR A 125 9.80 16.59 -20.53
N ASN A 126 10.65 15.87 -19.79
CA ASN A 126 11.58 14.93 -20.40
C ASN A 126 10.82 13.67 -20.86
N ILE A 127 11.21 13.13 -22.03
CA ILE A 127 10.73 11.82 -22.47
C ILE A 127 11.22 10.80 -21.44
N SER A 128 10.30 10.07 -20.80
CA SER A 128 10.68 9.00 -19.91
C SER A 128 11.26 7.85 -20.74
N MET A 129 12.59 7.79 -20.84
CA MET A 129 13.30 6.62 -21.37
C MET A 129 13.21 5.50 -20.33
N VAL A 130 12.11 4.75 -20.33
CA VAL A 130 12.07 3.46 -19.62
C VAL A 130 12.50 2.40 -20.64
N PRO A 131 13.77 1.96 -20.65
CA PRO A 131 14.12 0.78 -21.43
C PRO A 131 13.33 -0.40 -20.86
N PRO A 132 12.67 -1.24 -21.70
CA PRO A 132 11.93 -2.38 -21.20
C PRO A 132 12.90 -3.34 -20.51
N VAL A 133 12.67 -3.62 -19.22
CA VAL A 133 13.27 -4.80 -18.58
C VAL A 133 12.68 -6.02 -19.30
N ARG A 134 13.51 -6.73 -20.05
CA ARG A 134 13.14 -7.99 -20.70
C ARG A 134 12.90 -9.05 -19.62
N ILE A 135 11.67 -9.20 -19.16
CA ILE A 135 11.28 -10.29 -18.27
C ILE A 135 10.81 -11.44 -19.16
N TYR A 136 11.66 -12.46 -19.33
CA TYR A 136 11.24 -13.73 -19.93
C TYR A 136 10.33 -14.46 -18.94
N ARG A 137 9.02 -14.49 -19.18
CA ARG A 137 8.15 -15.49 -18.55
C ARG A 137 8.26 -16.77 -19.37
N ARG A 138 9.06 -17.72 -18.90
CA ARG A 138 9.01 -19.09 -19.43
C ARG A 138 7.72 -19.72 -18.91
N SER A 139 6.65 -19.64 -19.69
CA SER A 139 5.50 -20.54 -19.56
C SER A 139 5.81 -21.79 -20.38
N GLU A 140 5.75 -22.99 -19.78
CA GLU A 140 5.95 -24.25 -20.52
C GLU A 140 4.75 -24.62 -21.40
N HIS A 141 3.63 -23.90 -21.31
CA HIS A 141 2.43 -24.14 -22.10
C HIS A 141 1.82 -22.79 -22.49
N ASP A 142 2.07 -22.34 -23.72
CA ASP A 142 1.17 -21.56 -24.59
C ASP A 142 1.99 -20.95 -25.75
N GLU A 143 1.69 -21.37 -26.99
CA GLU A 143 2.24 -20.79 -28.23
C GLU A 143 1.48 -19.51 -28.58
N TYR A 144 1.74 -18.38 -27.93
CA TYR A 144 1.61 -17.03 -28.50
C TYR A 144 2.41 -16.04 -27.63
N ASP A 145 3.58 -15.61 -28.14
CA ASP A 145 4.31 -14.47 -27.57
C ASP A 145 3.55 -13.18 -27.94
N GLU A 146 2.65 -12.71 -27.06
CA GLU A 146 2.15 -11.34 -27.14
C GLU A 146 3.24 -10.37 -26.65
N TYR A 147 3.77 -9.56 -27.56
CA TYR A 147 4.67 -8.45 -27.25
C TYR A 147 3.89 -7.15 -27.17
N ASP A 148 4.02 -6.43 -26.06
CA ASP A 148 3.61 -5.02 -25.98
C ASP A 148 4.81 -4.11 -26.31
N GLU A 149 4.73 -3.41 -27.44
CA GLU A 149 5.57 -2.25 -27.74
C GLU A 149 5.01 -1.01 -27.02
N TYR A 150 5.84 -0.28 -26.26
CA TYR A 150 5.47 1.07 -25.81
C TYR A 150 6.44 2.12 -26.35
N THR A 151 5.85 3.17 -26.91
CA THR A 151 6.44 4.37 -27.51
C THR A 151 6.93 5.38 -26.46
N GLU A 152 7.88 6.24 -26.85
CA GLU A 152 8.28 7.44 -26.09
C GLU A 152 7.07 8.19 -25.51
N TRP A 153 7.08 8.47 -24.20
CA TRP A 153 5.94 9.09 -23.49
C TRP A 153 6.39 10.29 -22.65
N TYR A 154 5.60 11.37 -22.68
CA TYR A 154 5.79 12.53 -21.80
C TYR A 154 4.89 12.40 -20.58
N PHE A 155 5.47 12.44 -19.38
CA PHE A 155 4.71 12.52 -18.12
C PHE A 155 3.79 13.75 -18.08
N LEU A 156 4.12 14.79 -18.84
CA LEU A 156 3.31 15.98 -19.04
C LEU A 156 1.88 15.67 -19.55
N PHE A 157 1.67 14.62 -20.36
CA PHE A 157 0.32 14.28 -20.81
C PHE A 157 -0.56 13.70 -19.70
N GLU A 158 0.03 13.01 -18.74
CA GLU A 158 -0.68 12.56 -17.54
C GLU A 158 -1.03 13.74 -16.63
N LEU A 159 -0.11 14.71 -16.53
CA LEU A 159 -0.35 15.96 -15.84
C LEU A 159 -1.55 16.70 -16.44
N PHE A 160 -1.61 16.82 -17.78
CA PHE A 160 -2.74 17.45 -18.47
C PHE A 160 -4.04 16.67 -18.31
N SER A 161 -3.96 15.33 -18.29
CA SER A 161 -5.13 14.49 -18.03
C SER A 161 -5.67 14.72 -16.61
N LEU A 162 -4.77 14.85 -15.63
CA LEU A 162 -5.10 15.15 -14.24
C LEU A 162 -5.73 16.55 -14.09
N THR A 163 -5.09 17.60 -14.62
CA THR A 163 -5.59 18.98 -14.54
C THR A 163 -6.94 19.14 -15.21
N ARG A 164 -7.19 18.43 -16.33
CA ARG A 164 -8.48 18.44 -17.03
C ARG A 164 -9.63 17.97 -16.13
N ILE A 165 -9.40 16.93 -15.33
CA ILE A 165 -10.43 16.31 -14.46
C ILE A 165 -10.54 17.05 -13.13
N ALA A 166 -9.42 17.55 -12.60
CA ALA A 166 -9.39 18.26 -11.32
C ALA A 166 -10.22 19.57 -11.34
N PRO A 167 -11.02 19.85 -10.31
CA PRO A 167 -11.61 21.16 -10.07
C PRO A 167 -10.53 22.25 -9.90
N PRO A 168 -10.78 23.50 -10.34
CA PRO A 168 -9.83 24.60 -10.20
C PRO A 168 -9.29 24.80 -8.79
N GLU A 169 -10.13 24.59 -7.77
CA GLU A 169 -9.78 24.78 -6.35
C GLU A 169 -8.73 23.78 -5.85
N LEU A 170 -8.58 22.65 -6.53
CA LEU A 170 -7.60 21.61 -6.19
C LEU A 170 -6.26 21.80 -6.90
N ILE A 171 -6.21 22.64 -7.95
CA ILE A 171 -5.00 22.84 -8.77
C ILE A 171 -3.79 23.27 -7.93
N PRO A 172 -3.89 24.23 -7.00
CA PRO A 172 -2.77 24.57 -6.13
C PRO A 172 -2.29 23.40 -5.27
N ILE A 173 -3.21 22.60 -4.70
CA ILE A 173 -2.86 21.44 -3.86
C ILE A 173 -2.16 20.36 -4.67
N ILE A 174 -2.66 20.08 -5.88
CA ILE A 174 -2.06 19.10 -6.79
C ILE A 174 -0.64 19.55 -7.15
N ALA A 175 -0.44 20.84 -7.47
CA ALA A 175 0.87 21.39 -7.75
C ALA A 175 1.84 21.26 -6.56
N ASP A 176 1.40 21.63 -5.36
CA ASP A 176 2.20 21.50 -4.14
C ASP A 176 2.63 20.03 -3.90
N TRP A 177 1.69 19.08 -4.06
CA TRP A 177 2.00 17.65 -3.95
C TRP A 177 3.01 17.16 -5.00
N LEU A 178 2.86 17.59 -6.27
CA LEU A 178 3.80 17.25 -7.36
C LEU A 178 5.22 17.76 -7.11
N ILE A 179 5.35 18.90 -6.42
CA ILE A 179 6.63 19.48 -6.03
C ILE A 179 7.30 18.64 -4.94
N GLU A 180 6.52 18.12 -4.00
CA GLU A 180 6.99 17.36 -2.83
C GLU A 180 7.31 15.89 -3.12
N THR A 181 6.54 15.19 -3.97
CA THR A 181 6.56 13.71 -4.02
C THR A 181 7.19 13.07 -5.26
N THR A 182 7.44 13.82 -6.34
CA THR A 182 7.95 13.29 -7.64
C THR A 182 7.27 11.97 -8.07
N PRO A 183 5.94 12.01 -8.33
CA PRO A 183 5.14 10.81 -8.55
C PRO A 183 5.43 10.09 -9.86
N SER A 184 5.28 8.76 -9.84
CA SER A 184 5.32 7.92 -11.05
C SER A 184 4.01 7.96 -11.85
N ILE A 185 4.03 7.45 -13.08
CA ILE A 185 2.84 7.31 -13.95
C ILE A 185 1.68 6.56 -13.28
N MET A 186 1.99 5.56 -12.45
CA MET A 186 1.00 4.79 -11.72
C MET A 186 0.25 5.64 -10.69
N HIS A 187 0.92 6.63 -10.08
CA HIS A 187 0.26 7.56 -9.17
C HIS A 187 -0.73 8.45 -9.93
N PHE A 188 -0.35 8.98 -11.10
CA PHE A 188 -1.26 9.77 -11.93
C PHE A 188 -2.52 8.98 -12.29
N SER A 189 -2.36 7.76 -12.80
CA SER A 189 -3.48 6.88 -13.15
C SER A 189 -4.41 6.64 -11.96
N ALA A 190 -3.85 6.31 -10.79
CA ALA A 190 -4.64 6.09 -9.58
C ALA A 190 -5.40 7.34 -9.12
N ILE A 191 -4.76 8.52 -9.15
CA ILE A 191 -5.41 9.79 -8.76
C ILE A 191 -6.51 10.18 -9.76
N ILE A 192 -6.25 10.01 -11.05
CA ILE A 192 -7.23 10.26 -12.11
C ILE A 192 -8.46 9.37 -11.91
N ASN A 193 -8.28 8.08 -11.63
CA ASN A 193 -9.37 7.15 -11.34
C ASN A 193 -10.14 7.54 -10.08
N PHE A 194 -9.43 7.95 -9.02
CA PHE A 194 -10.03 8.47 -7.81
C PHE A 194 -10.89 9.72 -8.07
N LEU A 195 -10.35 10.74 -8.77
CA LEU A 195 -11.09 11.96 -9.08
C LEU A 195 -12.29 11.71 -9.99
N ASN A 196 -12.17 10.80 -10.95
CA ASN A 196 -13.29 10.38 -11.81
C ASN A 196 -14.40 9.70 -11.00
N THR A 197 -14.03 8.83 -10.06
CA THR A 197 -14.98 8.19 -9.13
C THR A 197 -15.74 9.22 -8.31
N MET A 198 -15.05 10.27 -7.87
CA MET A 198 -15.62 11.33 -7.05
C MET A 198 -16.33 12.43 -7.85
N ARG A 199 -16.33 12.33 -9.18
CA ARG A 199 -16.87 13.35 -10.07
C ARG A 199 -18.36 13.56 -9.83
N GLY A 200 -18.77 14.81 -9.61
CA GLY A 200 -20.16 15.17 -9.34
C GLY A 200 -20.59 15.02 -7.88
N THR A 201 -19.68 14.61 -6.99
CA THR A 201 -19.93 14.64 -5.54
C THR A 201 -19.46 15.97 -4.94
N LEU A 202 -20.19 16.50 -3.94
CA LEU A 202 -19.82 17.72 -3.20
C LEU A 202 -18.64 17.52 -2.23
N VAL A 203 -18.09 16.31 -2.19
CA VAL A 203 -17.21 15.84 -1.12
C VAL A 203 -15.75 16.20 -1.36
N VAL A 204 -15.39 16.48 -2.61
CA VAL A 204 -14.03 16.92 -2.96
C VAL A 204 -13.87 18.42 -2.72
N HIS A 205 -14.05 18.84 -1.46
CA HIS A 205 -13.71 20.18 -1.03
C HIS A 205 -12.20 20.28 -0.81
N GLN A 206 -11.61 21.45 -1.09
CA GLN A 206 -10.17 21.72 -0.97
C GLN A 206 -9.55 21.21 0.35
N LYS A 207 -10.25 21.44 1.48
CA LYS A 207 -9.83 20.97 2.81
C LYS A 207 -9.73 19.44 2.91
N ILE A 208 -10.78 18.73 2.47
CA ILE A 208 -10.82 17.26 2.52
C ILE A 208 -9.74 16.69 1.60
N PHE A 209 -9.64 17.21 0.37
CA PHE A 209 -8.64 16.72 -0.58
C PHE A 209 -7.22 16.88 -0.06
N LYS A 210 -6.91 17.99 0.63
CA LYS A 210 -5.62 18.19 1.30
C LYS A 210 -5.35 17.11 2.35
N GLU A 211 -6.35 16.72 3.14
CA GLU A 211 -6.21 15.65 4.14
C GLU A 211 -6.01 14.29 3.45
N LEU A 212 -6.64 14.03 2.30
CA LEU A 212 -6.45 12.80 1.51
C LEU A 212 -5.05 12.65 0.89
N MET A 213 -4.30 13.74 0.73
CA MET A 213 -2.94 13.71 0.15
C MET A 213 -1.97 12.83 0.92
N SER A 214 -2.17 12.61 2.22
CA SER A 214 -1.33 11.69 3.00
C SER A 214 -1.39 10.25 2.49
N CYS A 215 -2.43 9.87 1.74
CA CYS A 215 -2.55 8.55 1.12
C CYS A 215 -1.94 8.48 -0.28
N PHE A 216 -1.52 9.60 -0.86
CA PHE A 216 -1.13 9.67 -2.28
C PHE A 216 0.35 9.34 -2.52
N HIS A 217 1.07 8.91 -1.48
CA HIS A 217 2.46 8.45 -1.59
C HIS A 217 2.59 7.00 -2.08
N SER A 218 1.49 6.22 -2.07
CA SER A 218 1.47 4.83 -2.51
C SER A 218 0.26 4.58 -3.39
N THR A 219 0.48 4.06 -4.58
CA THR A 219 -0.57 3.67 -5.52
C THR A 219 -1.62 2.75 -4.87
N ALA A 220 -1.16 1.76 -4.09
CA ALA A 220 -2.04 0.84 -3.37
C ALA A 220 -2.92 1.54 -2.32
N GLN A 221 -2.42 2.60 -1.68
CA GLN A 221 -3.23 3.39 -0.73
C GLN A 221 -4.28 4.23 -1.46
N ILE A 222 -3.95 4.81 -2.62
CA ILE A 222 -4.90 5.56 -3.46
C ILE A 222 -6.01 4.64 -3.95
N GLU A 223 -5.68 3.46 -4.46
CA GLU A 223 -6.66 2.46 -4.90
C GLU A 223 -7.54 1.96 -3.75
N THR A 224 -6.94 1.77 -2.56
CA THR A 224 -7.69 1.40 -1.35
C THR A 224 -8.66 2.51 -0.96
N LEU A 225 -8.21 3.77 -0.97
CA LEU A 225 -9.04 4.94 -0.72
C LEU A 225 -10.19 5.03 -1.74
N GLU A 226 -9.89 4.88 -3.02
CA GLU A 226 -10.90 4.85 -4.08
C GLU A 226 -11.94 3.75 -3.82
N SER A 227 -11.53 2.55 -3.43
CA SER A 227 -12.45 1.45 -3.12
C SER A 227 -13.38 1.77 -1.94
N VAL A 228 -12.86 2.44 -0.90
CA VAL A 228 -13.65 2.88 0.25
C VAL A 228 -14.66 3.94 -0.18
N PHE A 229 -14.23 4.94 -0.95
CA PHE A 229 -15.13 5.99 -1.42
C PHE A 229 -16.18 5.48 -2.41
N LYS A 230 -15.84 4.53 -3.29
CA LYS A 230 -16.81 3.81 -4.14
C LYS A 230 -17.87 3.12 -3.31
N PHE A 231 -17.47 2.43 -2.25
CA PHE A 231 -18.39 1.79 -1.33
C PHE A 231 -19.32 2.81 -0.67
N LEU A 232 -18.76 3.91 -0.14
CA LEU A 232 -19.53 4.94 0.53
C LEU A 232 -20.55 5.60 -0.41
N LEU A 233 -20.14 5.90 -1.64
CA LEU A 233 -21.00 6.48 -2.67
C LEU A 233 -22.13 5.51 -3.07
N LYS A 234 -21.82 4.23 -3.26
CA LYS A 234 -22.79 3.21 -3.67
C LYS A 234 -23.89 2.97 -2.61
N HIS A 235 -23.61 3.25 -1.35
CA HIS A 235 -24.51 2.97 -0.23
C HIS A 235 -25.02 4.23 0.48
N ASP A 236 -24.94 5.40 -0.16
CA ASP A 236 -25.41 6.69 0.39
C ASP A 236 -24.79 7.07 1.75
N LEU A 237 -23.60 6.55 2.04
CA LEU A 237 -22.84 6.81 3.29
C LEU A 237 -21.89 8.00 3.16
N LEU A 238 -21.85 8.65 2.00
CA LEU A 238 -20.90 9.71 1.67
C LEU A 238 -21.38 11.08 2.22
N HIS A 239 -21.46 11.21 3.54
CA HIS A 239 -21.85 12.43 4.23
C HIS A 239 -20.83 12.85 5.31
N GLU A 240 -20.92 14.09 5.78
CA GLU A 240 -19.89 14.75 6.60
C GLU A 240 -19.42 13.93 7.81
N LYS A 241 -20.35 13.36 8.60
CA LYS A 241 -19.99 12.56 9.78
C LYS A 241 -19.13 11.33 9.44
N VAL A 242 -19.46 10.58 8.38
CA VAL A 242 -18.71 9.39 7.97
C VAL A 242 -17.35 9.79 7.41
N LEU A 243 -17.31 10.87 6.63
CA LEU A 243 -16.06 11.41 6.11
C LEU A 243 -15.12 11.83 7.24
N GLN A 244 -15.61 12.52 8.26
CA GLN A 244 -14.80 12.88 9.44
C GLN A 244 -14.23 11.63 10.15
N LEU A 245 -15.02 10.55 10.26
CA LEU A 245 -14.56 9.29 10.85
C LEU A 245 -13.47 8.61 10.03
N VAL A 246 -13.61 8.59 8.70
CA VAL A 246 -12.66 7.98 7.76
C VAL A 246 -11.38 8.82 7.66
N ILE A 247 -11.50 10.14 7.46
CA ILE A 247 -10.36 11.02 7.23
C ILE A 247 -9.46 11.13 8.47
N SER A 248 -10.05 11.14 9.67
CA SER A 248 -9.26 11.13 10.92
C SER A 248 -8.45 9.84 11.15
N ARG A 249 -8.57 8.83 10.28
CA ARG A 249 -7.93 7.51 10.41
C ARG A 249 -7.30 7.01 9.10
N LEU A 250 -6.92 7.91 8.20
CA LEU A 250 -6.32 7.53 6.91
C LEU A 250 -5.04 6.68 7.05
N GLU A 251 -4.30 6.81 8.14
CA GLU A 251 -3.16 5.94 8.47
C GLU A 251 -3.54 4.44 8.59
N HIS A 252 -4.83 4.15 8.78
CA HIS A 252 -5.42 2.81 8.88
C HIS A 252 -6.33 2.47 7.69
N ILE A 253 -6.10 3.05 6.50
CA ILE A 253 -7.01 2.91 5.34
C ILE A 253 -7.32 1.44 4.96
N ASN A 254 -6.37 0.52 5.14
CA ASN A 254 -6.61 -0.91 4.90
C ASN A 254 -7.58 -1.53 5.92
N SER A 255 -7.51 -1.12 7.19
CA SER A 255 -8.45 -1.52 8.23
C SER A 255 -9.83 -0.94 7.94
N ILE A 256 -9.90 0.32 7.50
CA ILE A 256 -11.15 0.98 7.08
C ILE A 256 -11.80 0.22 5.91
N ARG A 257 -11.04 -0.09 4.86
CA ARG A 257 -11.53 -0.90 3.73
C ARG A 257 -12.06 -2.24 4.19
N THR A 258 -11.31 -2.92 5.07
CA THR A 258 -11.71 -4.21 5.61
C THR A 258 -13.00 -4.11 6.43
N PHE A 259 -13.11 -3.08 7.28
CA PHE A 259 -14.31 -2.81 8.08
C PHE A 259 -15.55 -2.66 7.18
N PHE A 260 -15.50 -1.80 6.16
CA PHE A 260 -16.63 -1.61 5.25
C PHE A 260 -16.99 -2.89 4.48
N THR A 261 -15.99 -3.71 4.15
CA THR A 261 -16.21 -5.00 3.49
C THR A 261 -16.92 -6.00 4.42
N VAL A 262 -16.47 -6.08 5.67
CA VAL A 262 -16.97 -7.00 6.69
C VAL A 262 -18.40 -6.65 7.11
N TYR A 263 -18.67 -5.37 7.36
CA TYR A 263 -19.98 -4.91 7.86
C TYR A 263 -20.90 -4.35 6.77
N HIS A 264 -20.65 -4.71 5.50
CA HIS A 264 -21.42 -4.16 4.38
C HIS A 264 -22.93 -4.31 4.54
N LEU A 265 -23.42 -5.46 5.01
CA LEU A 265 -24.85 -5.72 5.10
C LEU A 265 -25.49 -4.92 6.24
N GLU A 266 -24.81 -4.80 7.38
CA GLU A 266 -25.26 -4.08 8.56
C GLU A 266 -25.23 -2.57 8.35
N LEU A 267 -24.31 -2.07 7.52
CA LEU A 267 -24.24 -0.67 7.13
C LEU A 267 -25.34 -0.25 6.12
N GLN A 268 -25.96 -1.20 5.42
CA GLN A 268 -27.12 -0.94 4.56
C GLN A 268 -28.43 -0.83 5.33
N GLN A 269 -28.46 -1.34 6.56
CA GLN A 269 -29.66 -1.36 7.39
C GLN A 269 -29.72 -0.08 8.24
N ASN A 270 -30.73 0.77 7.98
CA ASN A 270 -30.85 2.08 8.64
C ASN A 270 -30.82 2.04 10.18
N HIS A 271 -31.29 0.96 10.79
CA HIS A 271 -31.37 0.83 12.25
C HIS A 271 -30.05 0.41 12.91
N THR A 272 -29.13 -0.23 12.18
CA THR A 272 -27.80 -0.65 12.69
C THR A 272 -26.66 0.21 12.17
N GLN A 273 -26.87 0.97 11.09
CA GLN A 273 -25.84 1.73 10.39
C GLN A 273 -25.03 2.64 11.34
N LEU A 274 -25.69 3.44 12.17
CA LEU A 274 -25.01 4.36 13.10
C LEU A 274 -24.20 3.60 14.16
N SER A 275 -24.79 2.59 14.80
CA SER A 275 -24.09 1.80 15.83
C SER A 275 -22.88 1.09 15.26
N ILE A 276 -22.96 0.58 14.03
CA ILE A 276 -21.81 -0.05 13.38
C ILE A 276 -20.72 0.99 13.09
N LEU A 277 -21.07 2.15 12.54
CA LEU A 277 -20.10 3.23 12.27
C LEU A 277 -19.37 3.70 13.53
N GLU A 278 -20.03 3.72 14.70
CA GLU A 278 -19.41 4.03 15.99
C GLU A 278 -18.31 3.04 16.40
N PHE A 279 -18.30 1.83 15.82
CA PHE A 279 -17.26 0.82 16.07
C PHE A 279 -16.02 1.00 15.20
N LEU A 280 -16.08 1.77 14.12
CA LEU A 280 -14.93 1.96 13.22
C LEU A 280 -13.64 2.41 13.96
N PRO A 281 -13.69 3.38 14.91
CA PRO A 281 -12.52 3.73 15.71
C PRO A 281 -11.93 2.57 16.50
N LEU A 282 -12.77 1.81 17.19
CA LEU A 282 -12.35 0.66 17.99
C LEU A 282 -11.82 -0.45 17.09
N TYR A 283 -12.45 -0.69 15.94
CA TYR A 283 -11.97 -1.65 14.95
C TYR A 283 -10.56 -1.29 14.48
N CYS A 284 -10.32 -0.02 14.11
CA CYS A 284 -8.98 0.43 13.72
C CYS A 284 -7.97 0.25 14.86
N GLN A 285 -8.32 0.59 16.09
CA GLN A 285 -7.46 0.40 17.26
C GLN A 285 -7.11 -1.08 17.48
N LEU A 286 -8.09 -1.99 17.38
CA LEU A 286 -7.87 -3.43 17.53
C LEU A 286 -7.08 -4.05 16.35
N THR A 287 -6.95 -3.35 15.23
CA THR A 287 -6.06 -3.73 14.11
C THR A 287 -4.64 -3.17 14.20
N GLN A 288 -4.28 -2.53 15.32
CA GLN A 288 -2.91 -2.07 15.56
C GLN A 288 -2.08 -3.16 16.22
N VAL A 289 -0.87 -3.34 15.72
CA VAL A 289 0.15 -4.23 16.32
C VAL A 289 0.81 -3.49 17.48
N SER A 290 1.18 -4.21 18.55
CA SER A 290 1.90 -3.62 19.69
C SER A 290 3.22 -2.98 19.24
N ALA A 291 3.59 -1.85 19.84
CA ALA A 291 4.87 -1.19 19.55
C ALA A 291 6.09 -2.06 19.93
N GLU A 292 5.89 -3.04 20.79
CA GLU A 292 6.93 -4.00 21.22
C GLU A 292 6.99 -5.25 20.33
N SER A 293 6.04 -5.41 19.41
CA SER A 293 5.98 -6.56 18.51
C SER A 293 7.08 -6.46 17.45
N TYR A 294 7.73 -7.59 17.19
CA TYR A 294 8.72 -7.72 16.14
C TYR A 294 8.13 -8.29 14.83
N ASP A 295 6.82 -8.55 14.79
CA ASP A 295 6.12 -9.08 13.61
C ASP A 295 5.91 -8.01 12.54
N ASP A 296 5.97 -8.44 11.27
CA ASP A 296 5.69 -7.57 10.14
C ASP A 296 4.21 -7.15 10.14
N LYS A 297 3.94 -5.88 9.79
CA LYS A 297 2.58 -5.37 9.73
C LYS A 297 1.82 -5.95 8.54
N ILE A 298 0.89 -6.85 8.84
CA ILE A 298 0.04 -7.47 7.83
C ILE A 298 -1.28 -6.72 7.68
N SER A 299 -1.48 -6.09 6.52
CA SER A 299 -2.66 -5.26 6.26
C SER A 299 -4.00 -6.03 6.17
N SER A 300 -3.96 -7.34 5.95
CA SER A 300 -5.14 -8.20 5.90
C SER A 300 -5.61 -8.71 7.27
N ASN A 301 -4.78 -8.58 8.31
CA ASN A 301 -5.13 -9.03 9.65
C ASN A 301 -6.34 -8.25 10.19
N THR A 302 -7.34 -8.99 10.63
CA THR A 302 -8.52 -8.42 11.33
C THR A 302 -8.25 -8.35 12.83
N PRO A 303 -9.11 -7.66 13.61
CA PRO A 303 -9.02 -7.65 15.08
C PRO A 303 -8.91 -9.06 15.70
N LEU A 304 -9.64 -10.04 15.14
CA LEU A 304 -9.58 -11.43 15.60
C LEU A 304 -8.19 -12.04 15.39
N HIS A 305 -7.57 -11.83 14.22
CA HIS A 305 -6.23 -12.35 13.94
C HIS A 305 -5.19 -11.74 14.89
N LEU A 306 -5.20 -10.41 15.06
CA LEU A 306 -4.23 -9.75 15.93
C LEU A 306 -4.41 -10.14 17.40
N SER A 307 -5.65 -10.33 17.86
CA SER A 307 -5.88 -10.77 19.23
C SER A 307 -5.28 -12.15 19.52
N VAL A 308 -5.26 -13.05 18.52
CA VAL A 308 -4.62 -14.37 18.58
C VAL A 308 -3.09 -14.25 18.50
N ILE A 309 -2.58 -13.46 17.55
CA ILE A 309 -1.14 -13.22 17.34
C ILE A 309 -0.48 -12.64 18.60
N GLU A 310 -1.13 -11.66 19.22
CA GLU A 310 -0.65 -10.93 20.41
C GLU A 310 -1.04 -11.63 21.72
N ARG A 311 -1.72 -12.79 21.66
CA ARG A 311 -2.22 -13.56 22.82
C ARG A 311 -3.04 -12.68 23.78
N ASN A 312 -3.79 -11.73 23.24
CA ASN A 312 -4.55 -10.75 24.01
C ASN A 312 -6.03 -11.17 24.11
N ARG A 313 -6.34 -11.88 25.19
CA ARG A 313 -7.69 -12.37 25.47
C ARG A 313 -8.74 -11.25 25.54
N ALA A 314 -8.41 -10.10 26.13
CA ALA A 314 -9.36 -8.99 26.27
C ALA A 314 -9.74 -8.39 24.90
N ASN A 315 -8.74 -8.22 24.01
CA ASN A 315 -8.98 -7.80 22.64
C ASN A 315 -9.74 -8.87 21.85
N LEU A 316 -9.50 -10.16 22.10
CA LEU A 316 -10.24 -11.25 21.48
C LEU A 316 -11.72 -11.21 21.88
N GLU A 317 -12.02 -11.13 23.17
CA GLU A 317 -13.39 -11.04 23.68
C GLU A 317 -14.11 -9.80 23.15
N THR A 318 -13.43 -8.65 23.11
CA THR A 318 -13.96 -7.41 22.53
C THR A 318 -14.24 -7.59 21.04
N SER A 319 -13.31 -8.18 20.28
CA SER A 319 -13.48 -8.42 18.85
C SER A 319 -14.61 -9.40 18.56
N LEU A 320 -14.77 -10.45 19.38
CA LEU A 320 -15.86 -11.43 19.27
C LEU A 320 -17.22 -10.83 19.61
N SER A 321 -17.29 -9.86 20.53
CA SER A 321 -18.53 -9.15 20.86
C SER A 321 -19.09 -8.35 19.67
N LEU A 322 -18.21 -7.94 18.75
CA LEU A 322 -18.54 -7.21 17.53
C LEU A 322 -18.62 -8.11 16.30
N ALA A 323 -18.30 -9.41 16.42
CA ALA A 323 -18.13 -10.28 15.27
C ALA A 323 -19.46 -10.64 14.60
N ASN A 324 -19.49 -10.50 13.29
CA ASN A 324 -20.51 -11.07 12.41
C ASN A 324 -19.94 -12.29 11.65
N HIS A 325 -20.79 -12.95 10.86
CA HIS A 325 -20.39 -14.11 10.05
C HIS A 325 -19.17 -13.78 9.17
N LYS A 326 -19.18 -12.64 8.47
CA LYS A 326 -18.09 -12.24 7.57
C LYS A 326 -16.75 -12.01 8.28
N LEU A 327 -16.75 -11.49 9.51
CA LEU A 327 -15.52 -11.26 10.27
C LEU A 327 -14.87 -12.58 10.69
N LEU A 328 -15.68 -13.57 11.08
CA LEU A 328 -15.21 -14.86 11.58
C LEU A 328 -14.57 -15.72 10.49
N ILE A 329 -15.17 -15.73 9.29
CA ILE A 329 -14.65 -16.52 8.14
C ILE A 329 -13.65 -15.76 7.28
N ARG A 330 -13.38 -14.49 7.57
CA ARG A 330 -12.40 -13.72 6.80
C ARG A 330 -11.01 -14.29 7.05
N ALA A 331 -10.31 -14.62 5.98
CA ALA A 331 -8.94 -15.10 6.05
C ALA A 331 -7.90 -13.97 5.91
N SER A 332 -6.78 -14.12 6.62
CA SER A 332 -5.53 -13.38 6.41
C SER A 332 -4.42 -14.41 6.14
N TYR A 333 -3.69 -14.28 5.02
CA TYR A 333 -2.80 -15.35 4.51
C TYR A 333 -3.47 -16.73 4.54
N GLU A 334 -4.70 -16.82 4.04
CA GLU A 334 -5.50 -18.06 3.98
C GLU A 334 -5.88 -18.66 5.36
N ASN A 335 -5.54 -17.99 6.46
CA ASN A 335 -5.93 -18.40 7.80
C ASN A 335 -7.14 -17.62 8.26
N THR A 336 -8.24 -18.28 8.65
CA THR A 336 -9.24 -17.65 9.53
C THR A 336 -8.65 -17.49 10.93
N ALA A 337 -9.28 -16.69 11.78
CA ALA A 337 -8.84 -16.56 13.17
C ALA A 337 -8.91 -17.89 13.95
N LEU A 338 -9.92 -18.74 13.66
CA LEU A 338 -10.01 -20.08 14.24
C LEU A 338 -8.84 -20.96 13.79
N LEU A 339 -8.58 -21.02 12.48
CA LEU A 339 -7.48 -21.80 11.93
C LEU A 339 -6.14 -21.35 12.49
N LEU A 340 -5.93 -20.03 12.57
CA LEU A 340 -4.72 -19.46 13.17
C LEU A 340 -4.58 -19.84 14.64
N ALA A 341 -5.64 -19.73 15.45
CA ALA A 341 -5.59 -20.11 16.86
C ALA A 341 -5.24 -21.59 17.06
N CYS A 342 -5.84 -22.49 16.27
CA CYS A 342 -5.48 -23.91 16.28
C CYS A 342 -4.03 -24.13 15.86
N LYS A 343 -3.58 -23.49 14.78
CA LYS A 343 -2.19 -23.55 14.26
C LYS A 343 -1.17 -23.08 15.28
N LEU A 344 -1.49 -22.04 16.06
CA LEU A 344 -0.62 -21.51 17.10
C LEU A 344 -0.69 -22.29 18.42
N GLY A 345 -1.46 -23.38 18.48
CA GLY A 345 -1.69 -24.13 19.71
C GLY A 345 -2.44 -23.34 20.79
N ASP A 346 -3.10 -22.23 20.45
CA ASP A 346 -3.92 -21.43 21.38
C ASP A 346 -5.30 -22.06 21.53
N ARG A 347 -5.34 -23.15 22.29
CA ARG A 347 -6.57 -23.90 22.58
C ARG A 347 -7.66 -23.01 23.19
N ALA A 348 -7.29 -22.04 24.03
CA ALA A 348 -8.26 -21.19 24.72
C ALA A 348 -8.92 -20.19 23.75
N ALA A 349 -8.13 -19.53 22.90
CA ALA A 349 -8.67 -18.65 21.86
C ALA A 349 -9.49 -19.42 20.83
N ALA A 350 -9.01 -20.59 20.40
CA ALA A 350 -9.72 -21.45 19.43
C ALA A 350 -11.13 -21.79 19.91
N ARG A 351 -11.29 -22.20 21.18
CA ARG A 351 -12.61 -22.52 21.76
C ARG A 351 -13.54 -21.30 21.83
N LEU A 352 -13.02 -20.12 22.19
CA LEU A 352 -13.83 -18.89 22.21
C LEU A 352 -14.33 -18.51 20.81
N ILE A 353 -13.43 -18.57 19.81
CA ILE A 353 -13.78 -18.26 18.42
C ILE A 353 -14.78 -19.29 17.89
N LEU A 354 -14.53 -20.58 18.14
CA LEU A 354 -15.41 -21.67 17.71
C LEU A 354 -16.81 -21.57 18.32
N ALA A 355 -16.92 -21.22 19.61
CA ALA A 355 -18.22 -20.98 20.23
C ALA A 355 -19.00 -19.88 19.48
N LYS A 356 -18.33 -18.78 19.13
CA LYS A 356 -18.96 -17.69 18.37
C LYS A 356 -19.29 -18.07 16.93
N MET A 357 -18.44 -18.86 16.28
CA MET A 357 -18.70 -19.42 14.95
C MET A 357 -19.92 -20.34 14.94
N ARG A 358 -20.10 -21.17 15.97
CA ARG A 358 -21.28 -22.03 16.12
C ARG A 358 -22.56 -21.23 16.33
N GLU A 359 -22.52 -20.15 17.12
CA GLU A 359 -23.67 -19.26 17.30
C GLU A 359 -24.16 -18.64 15.98
N LEU A 360 -23.22 -18.39 15.05
CA LEU A 360 -23.48 -17.75 13.76
C LEU A 360 -23.46 -18.72 12.56
N ASP A 361 -23.43 -20.02 12.82
CA ASP A 361 -23.42 -21.10 11.81
C ASP A 361 -22.31 -20.91 10.74
N CYS A 362 -21.11 -20.51 11.17
CA CYS A 362 -19.97 -20.27 10.29
C CYS A 362 -19.27 -21.57 9.90
N ASP A 363 -18.80 -21.65 8.65
CA ASP A 363 -17.95 -22.74 8.19
C ASP A 363 -16.59 -22.76 8.90
N VAL A 364 -16.21 -23.93 9.40
CA VAL A 364 -14.95 -24.20 10.13
C VAL A 364 -13.92 -24.96 9.28
N ASN A 365 -14.24 -25.24 8.01
CA ASN A 365 -13.47 -26.11 7.13
C ASN A 365 -12.43 -25.40 6.26
N GLN A 366 -12.21 -24.10 6.45
CA GLN A 366 -11.16 -23.38 5.74
C GLN A 366 -9.80 -24.08 5.95
N GLN A 367 -9.07 -24.23 4.86
CA GLN A 367 -7.70 -24.74 4.84
C GLN A 367 -6.72 -23.59 4.56
N ASP A 368 -5.52 -23.69 5.13
CA ASP A 368 -4.41 -22.77 4.82
C ASP A 368 -3.70 -23.13 3.50
N SER A 369 -2.61 -22.42 3.21
CA SER A 369 -1.78 -22.60 2.01
C SER A 369 -1.11 -23.97 1.88
N HIS A 370 -1.17 -24.80 2.93
CA HIS A 370 -0.68 -26.17 2.93
C HIS A 370 -1.83 -27.18 3.02
N GLY A 371 -3.07 -26.74 2.89
CA GLY A 371 -4.25 -27.59 2.98
C GLY A 371 -4.55 -28.04 4.42
N MET A 372 -3.95 -27.42 5.45
CA MET A 372 -4.26 -27.78 6.83
C MET A 372 -5.51 -27.03 7.31
N SER A 373 -6.47 -27.75 7.88
CA SER A 373 -7.67 -27.18 8.51
C SER A 373 -7.51 -27.07 10.04
N ALA A 374 -8.47 -26.42 10.71
CA ALA A 374 -8.45 -26.28 12.17
C ALA A 374 -8.44 -27.66 12.87
N LEU A 375 -9.13 -28.65 12.27
CA LEU A 375 -9.18 -30.03 12.77
C LEU A 375 -7.83 -30.75 12.61
N HIS A 376 -7.09 -30.52 11.53
CA HIS A 376 -5.74 -31.06 11.38
C HIS A 376 -4.80 -30.61 12.50
N TRP A 377 -4.82 -29.30 12.80
CA TRP A 377 -4.00 -28.73 13.88
C TRP A 377 -4.46 -29.20 15.27
N ALA A 378 -5.77 -29.29 15.52
CA ALA A 378 -6.27 -29.83 16.78
C ALA A 378 -5.85 -31.30 16.99
N CYS A 379 -5.88 -32.10 15.93
CA CYS A 379 -5.36 -33.48 15.93
C CYS A 379 -3.85 -33.53 16.18
N PHE A 380 -3.06 -32.70 15.51
CA PHE A 380 -1.61 -32.62 15.70
C PHE A 380 -1.23 -32.32 17.16
N TYR A 381 -1.97 -31.45 17.84
CA TYR A 381 -1.73 -31.09 19.24
C TYR A 381 -2.45 -31.98 20.26
N HIS A 382 -3.23 -32.97 19.83
CA HIS A 382 -4.05 -33.82 20.72
C HIS A 382 -4.98 -33.03 21.63
N PHE A 383 -5.66 -32.02 21.09
CA PHE A 383 -6.64 -31.25 21.83
C PHE A 383 -8.02 -31.90 21.74
N ASP A 384 -8.19 -33.06 22.39
CA ASP A 384 -9.39 -33.92 22.27
C ASP A 384 -10.71 -33.19 22.43
N ASP A 385 -10.86 -32.34 23.45
CA ASP A 385 -12.09 -31.56 23.64
C ASP A 385 -12.34 -30.59 22.47
N LEU A 386 -11.28 -30.01 21.89
CA LEU A 386 -11.39 -29.11 20.74
C LEU A 386 -11.70 -29.88 19.45
N ILE A 387 -11.14 -31.09 19.29
CA ILE A 387 -11.46 -32.00 18.17
C ILE A 387 -12.96 -32.31 18.18
N GLU A 388 -13.51 -32.67 19.33
CA GLU A 388 -14.93 -32.95 19.48
C GLU A 388 -15.80 -31.70 19.25
N GLU A 389 -15.41 -30.56 19.81
CA GLU A 389 -16.12 -29.29 19.58
C GLU A 389 -16.12 -28.89 18.09
N LEU A 390 -15.00 -29.09 17.37
CA LEU A 390 -14.89 -28.84 15.94
C LEU A 390 -15.78 -29.79 15.13
N ARG A 391 -15.82 -31.08 15.49
CA ARG A 391 -16.69 -32.07 14.84
C ARG A 391 -18.17 -31.71 15.01
N VAL A 392 -18.57 -31.32 16.21
CA VAL A 392 -19.94 -30.83 16.49
C VAL A 392 -20.25 -29.56 15.70
N ALA A 393 -19.24 -28.73 15.41
CA ALA A 393 -19.37 -27.55 14.55
C ALA A 393 -19.35 -27.87 13.04
N GLY A 394 -19.30 -29.15 12.64
CA GLY A 394 -19.31 -29.55 11.23
C GLY A 394 -17.93 -29.59 10.56
N ALA A 395 -16.85 -29.72 11.33
CA ALA A 395 -15.53 -29.95 10.75
C ALA A 395 -15.46 -31.29 10.00
N ASN A 396 -14.94 -31.26 8.78
CA ASN A 396 -14.80 -32.37 7.86
C ASN A 396 -13.45 -33.07 8.08
N ASP A 397 -13.50 -34.30 8.58
CA ASP A 397 -12.34 -35.16 8.85
C ASP A 397 -11.71 -35.78 7.59
N GLN A 398 -12.40 -35.70 6.43
CA GLN A 398 -11.92 -36.23 5.15
C GLN A 398 -11.10 -35.21 4.34
N LEU A 399 -10.99 -33.96 4.82
CA LEU A 399 -10.14 -32.97 4.17
C LEU A 399 -8.69 -33.44 4.20
N LYS A 400 -7.99 -33.25 3.08
CA LYS A 400 -6.58 -33.61 2.95
C LYS A 400 -5.75 -32.36 2.72
N ASN A 401 -4.58 -32.35 3.34
CA ASN A 401 -3.57 -31.35 3.11
C ASN A 401 -2.87 -31.57 1.74
N THR A 402 -1.92 -30.71 1.38
CA THR A 402 -1.21 -30.80 0.09
C THR A 402 -0.40 -32.09 -0.11
N ASP A 403 -0.07 -32.80 0.99
CA ASP A 403 0.61 -34.11 0.96
C ASP A 403 -0.38 -35.28 0.90
N GLY A 404 -1.68 -35.01 0.84
CA GLY A 404 -2.73 -36.04 0.88
C GLY A 404 -3.01 -36.63 2.26
N LYS A 405 -2.49 -36.02 3.33
CA LYS A 405 -2.71 -36.44 4.73
C LYS A 405 -3.95 -35.76 5.30
N ASP A 406 -4.79 -36.53 5.98
CA ASP A 406 -6.00 -36.07 6.68
C ASP A 406 -5.74 -35.87 8.18
N CYS A 407 -6.76 -35.45 8.94
CA CYS A 407 -6.62 -35.25 10.38
C CYS A 407 -6.34 -36.55 11.16
N PHE A 408 -6.72 -37.72 10.62
CA PHE A 408 -6.41 -39.03 11.21
C PHE A 408 -4.89 -39.27 11.21
N PHE A 409 -4.20 -38.98 10.11
CA PHE A 409 -2.74 -39.06 10.05
C PHE A 409 -2.09 -38.21 11.16
N PHE A 410 -2.50 -36.95 11.32
CA PHE A 410 -1.89 -36.05 12.30
C PHE A 410 -2.17 -36.44 13.75
N TYR A 411 -3.26 -37.16 14.02
CA TYR A 411 -3.55 -37.67 15.37
C TYR A 411 -2.78 -38.95 15.70
N HIS A 412 -2.54 -39.83 14.72
CA HIS A 412 -1.92 -41.14 14.99
C HIS A 412 -0.41 -41.21 14.71
N HIS A 413 0.12 -40.31 13.88
CA HIS A 413 1.55 -40.28 13.57
C HIS A 413 2.36 -39.76 14.76
N ARG A 414 3.30 -40.57 15.23
CA ARG A 414 4.21 -40.17 16.31
C ARG A 414 5.32 -39.26 15.74
N PHE A 415 5.11 -37.96 15.85
CA PHE A 415 6.09 -36.96 15.42
C PHE A 415 7.38 -37.04 16.24
N THR A 416 8.51 -37.07 15.55
CA THR A 416 9.86 -37.09 16.11
C THR A 416 10.67 -35.93 15.53
N LEU A 417 11.87 -35.67 16.07
CA LEU A 417 12.78 -34.67 15.50
C LEU A 417 13.13 -34.90 14.02
N ARG A 418 12.89 -36.08 13.44
CA ARG A 418 13.11 -36.32 12.01
C ARG A 418 12.09 -35.58 11.14
N ASP A 419 10.84 -35.48 11.61
CA ASP A 419 9.75 -34.80 10.91
C ASP A 419 9.96 -33.27 10.86
N PHE A 420 10.82 -32.74 11.72
CA PHE A 420 11.20 -31.32 11.83
C PHE A 420 12.55 -31.01 11.12
N LYS A 421 12.89 -31.80 10.10
CA LYS A 421 14.07 -31.63 9.24
C LYS A 421 13.68 -31.66 7.77
N ARG A 422 14.59 -31.24 6.90
CA ARG A 422 14.43 -31.34 5.43
C ARG A 422 15.47 -32.31 4.89
N ASN A 423 15.05 -33.43 4.30
CA ASN A 423 15.95 -34.48 3.79
C ASN A 423 16.97 -34.96 4.85
N GLY A 424 16.56 -35.03 6.12
CA GLY A 424 17.42 -35.36 7.26
C GLY A 424 18.48 -34.31 7.63
N ARG A 425 18.54 -33.18 6.93
CA ARG A 425 19.45 -32.05 7.21
C ARG A 425 18.77 -31.00 8.06
N GLU A 426 19.58 -30.29 8.84
CA GLU A 426 19.11 -29.10 9.56
C GLU A 426 18.66 -28.01 8.60
N ILE A 427 17.67 -27.23 9.02
CA ILE A 427 17.21 -26.06 8.28
C ILE A 427 18.31 -25.01 8.36
N ILE A 428 18.81 -24.58 7.21
CA ILE A 428 19.81 -23.52 7.08
C ILE A 428 19.17 -22.35 6.33
N ASP A 429 19.57 -21.16 6.73
CA ASP A 429 19.05 -19.84 6.37
C ASP A 429 18.53 -19.71 4.92
N GLY A 430 17.33 -19.12 4.79
CA GLY A 430 16.72 -18.70 3.51
C GLY A 430 15.60 -19.59 2.95
N GLU A 431 15.57 -20.89 3.27
CA GLU A 431 14.49 -21.80 2.85
C GLU A 431 13.98 -22.69 3.99
N VAL A 432 13.16 -22.09 4.85
CA VAL A 432 12.48 -22.78 5.93
C VAL A 432 11.33 -23.61 5.34
N LYS A 433 11.63 -24.84 4.94
CA LYS A 433 10.64 -25.83 4.47
C LYS A 433 10.91 -27.16 5.16
N LEU A 434 9.90 -27.72 5.81
CA LEU A 434 9.98 -29.07 6.35
C LEU A 434 9.68 -30.10 5.26
N GLU A 435 10.02 -31.36 5.52
CA GLU A 435 9.66 -32.47 4.63
C GLU A 435 8.13 -32.61 4.49
N ASN A 436 7.38 -32.27 5.54
CA ASN A 436 5.94 -32.08 5.50
C ASN A 436 5.63 -30.56 5.36
N PRO A 437 5.22 -30.07 4.17
CA PRO A 437 4.79 -28.70 3.95
C PRO A 437 3.79 -28.20 5.00
N GLY A 438 2.82 -29.03 5.40
CA GLY A 438 1.81 -28.67 6.41
C GLY A 438 2.36 -28.29 7.78
N LEU A 439 3.56 -28.77 8.14
CA LEU A 439 4.22 -28.41 9.39
C LEU A 439 5.18 -27.23 9.25
N THR A 440 5.44 -26.75 8.04
CA THR A 440 6.42 -25.68 7.78
C THR A 440 6.05 -24.41 8.54
N ASP A 441 4.77 -24.14 8.73
CA ASP A 441 4.29 -22.98 9.49
C ASP A 441 4.68 -22.98 10.97
N LEU A 442 5.00 -24.14 11.54
CA LEU A 442 5.55 -24.23 12.90
C LEU A 442 6.87 -23.47 13.01
N CYS A 443 7.64 -23.40 11.92
CA CYS A 443 8.90 -22.68 11.91
C CYS A 443 8.71 -21.15 11.97
N PHE A 444 7.64 -20.62 11.37
CA PHE A 444 7.36 -19.18 11.35
C PHE A 444 6.72 -18.67 12.64
N HIS A 445 6.19 -19.57 13.47
CA HIS A 445 5.37 -19.21 14.63
C HIS A 445 5.77 -19.93 15.93
N MET A 446 6.95 -20.56 15.95
CA MET A 446 7.39 -21.39 17.08
C MET A 446 7.37 -20.63 18.41
N GLU A 447 7.68 -19.34 18.40
CA GLU A 447 7.68 -18.50 19.60
C GLU A 447 6.28 -18.36 20.21
N LYS A 448 5.25 -18.19 19.38
CA LYS A 448 3.86 -18.12 19.82
C LYS A 448 3.37 -19.48 20.30
N ILE A 449 3.68 -20.54 19.53
CA ILE A 449 3.34 -21.92 19.89
C ILE A 449 3.99 -22.31 21.21
N ALA A 450 5.27 -21.99 21.41
CA ALA A 450 6.00 -22.28 22.64
C ALA A 450 5.37 -21.58 23.85
N LEU A 451 4.93 -20.33 23.70
CA LEU A 451 4.23 -19.62 24.76
C LEU A 451 2.82 -20.18 25.04
N ASN A 452 2.07 -20.56 24.01
CA ASN A 452 0.71 -21.11 24.15
C ASN A 452 0.70 -22.50 24.78
N LEU A 453 1.68 -23.34 24.44
CA LEU A 453 1.84 -24.68 24.99
C LEU A 453 2.65 -24.70 26.30
N ASN A 454 3.05 -23.54 26.83
CA ASN A 454 3.90 -23.39 28.02
C ASN A 454 5.25 -24.12 27.94
N LEU A 455 5.87 -24.14 26.76
CA LEU A 455 7.22 -24.68 26.52
C LEU A 455 8.32 -23.69 26.91
N THR A 456 7.98 -22.42 27.11
CA THR A 456 8.88 -21.33 27.49
C THR A 456 8.12 -20.23 28.24
N THR A 457 8.85 -19.25 28.78
CA THR A 457 8.30 -18.05 29.42
C THR A 457 8.59 -16.82 28.55
N PRO A 458 7.81 -15.72 28.67
CA PRO A 458 8.12 -14.47 27.98
C PRO A 458 9.55 -13.97 28.24
N ASP A 459 10.04 -14.12 29.47
CA ASP A 459 11.40 -13.68 29.85
C ASP A 459 12.49 -14.51 29.18
N GLU A 460 12.34 -15.85 29.12
CA GLU A 460 13.27 -16.73 28.42
C GLU A 460 13.30 -16.41 26.92
N LEU A 461 12.12 -16.24 26.32
CA LEU A 461 11.98 -15.91 24.90
C LEU A 461 12.62 -14.56 24.56
N MET A 462 12.37 -13.52 25.36
CA MET A 462 12.95 -12.20 25.13
C MET A 462 14.46 -12.17 25.40
N THR A 463 14.95 -12.97 26.35
CA THR A 463 16.38 -13.13 26.58
C THR A 463 17.06 -13.77 25.36
N LEU A 464 16.45 -14.82 24.81
CA LEU A 464 16.93 -15.48 23.59
C LEU A 464 16.93 -14.51 22.40
N TYR A 465 15.83 -13.79 22.17
CA TYR A 465 15.72 -12.82 21.09
C TYR A 465 16.78 -11.70 21.17
N ARG A 466 16.99 -11.12 22.36
CA ARG A 466 17.98 -10.06 22.57
C ARG A 466 19.43 -10.53 22.46
N SER A 467 19.68 -11.82 22.66
CA SER A 467 21.02 -12.40 22.57
C SER A 467 21.50 -12.63 21.13
N ASP A 468 20.61 -12.52 20.13
CA ASP A 468 20.93 -12.74 18.72
C ASP A 468 20.67 -11.46 17.91
N GLU A 469 21.75 -10.82 17.45
CA GLU A 469 21.67 -9.58 16.68
C GLU A 469 21.02 -9.78 15.30
N LEU A 470 21.25 -10.94 14.65
CA LEU A 470 20.69 -11.21 13.34
C LEU A 470 19.19 -11.44 13.39
N ALA A 471 18.70 -12.12 14.43
CA ALA A 471 17.27 -12.28 14.68
C ALA A 471 16.56 -10.94 14.91
N GLN A 472 17.25 -9.94 15.45
CA GLN A 472 16.70 -8.59 15.63
C GLN A 472 16.56 -7.83 14.31
N ILE A 473 17.41 -8.13 13.33
CA ILE A 473 17.45 -7.42 12.03
C ILE A 473 16.62 -8.17 10.97
N ARG A 474 16.65 -9.51 10.96
CA ARG A 474 16.06 -10.34 9.89
C ARG A 474 15.07 -11.35 10.43
N SER A 475 13.83 -11.27 9.92
CA SER A 475 12.73 -12.19 10.29
C SER A 475 13.07 -13.66 10.06
N ALA A 476 13.71 -14.01 8.95
CA ALA A 476 14.14 -15.39 8.67
C ALA A 476 15.08 -15.96 9.75
N SER A 477 16.05 -15.16 10.21
CA SER A 477 16.98 -15.54 11.28
C SER A 477 16.24 -15.71 12.62
N ARG A 478 15.24 -14.86 12.89
CA ARG A 478 14.38 -14.95 14.07
C ARG A 478 13.53 -16.23 14.09
N PHE A 479 12.88 -16.56 12.98
CA PHE A 479 12.11 -17.80 12.85
C PHE A 479 12.99 -19.03 13.09
N GLN A 480 14.18 -19.04 12.50
CA GLN A 480 15.13 -20.12 12.69
C GLN A 480 15.58 -20.23 14.16
N LEU A 481 15.90 -19.11 14.81
CA LEU A 481 16.30 -19.07 16.22
C LEU A 481 15.27 -19.73 17.12
N PHE A 482 14.00 -19.29 17.04
CA PHE A 482 12.94 -19.82 17.88
C PHE A 482 12.60 -21.27 17.54
N PHE A 483 12.54 -21.61 16.26
CA PHE A 483 12.26 -22.98 15.82
C PHE A 483 13.30 -23.97 16.36
N LEU A 484 14.59 -23.67 16.20
CA LEU A 484 15.67 -24.53 16.68
C LEU A 484 15.69 -24.64 18.21
N ALA A 485 15.39 -23.55 18.91
CA ALA A 485 15.39 -23.51 20.38
C ALA A 485 14.27 -24.37 20.99
N PHE A 486 13.07 -24.39 20.39
CA PHE A 486 11.89 -24.97 21.04
C PHE A 486 11.36 -26.26 20.40
N ARG A 487 11.75 -26.63 19.18
CA ARG A 487 11.23 -27.85 18.51
C ARG A 487 11.44 -29.14 19.30
N THR A 488 12.55 -29.28 20.04
CA THR A 488 12.78 -30.46 20.88
C THR A 488 11.79 -30.51 22.04
N ARG A 489 11.52 -29.36 22.68
CA ARG A 489 10.49 -29.25 23.73
C ARG A 489 9.10 -29.54 23.18
N LEU A 490 8.82 -29.14 21.94
CA LEU A 490 7.56 -29.47 21.27
C LEU A 490 7.42 -30.99 21.04
N VAL A 491 8.46 -31.67 20.56
CA VAL A 491 8.44 -33.14 20.39
C VAL A 491 8.22 -33.85 21.72
N ASP A 492 8.96 -33.46 22.77
CA ASP A 492 8.80 -34.04 24.11
C ASP A 492 7.39 -33.78 24.67
N TRP A 493 6.81 -32.63 24.35
CA TRP A 493 5.44 -32.28 24.74
C TRP A 493 4.40 -33.14 23.99
N LEU A 494 4.56 -33.33 22.68
CA LEU A 494 3.68 -34.17 21.85
C LEU A 494 3.71 -35.63 22.32
N GLU A 495 4.90 -36.16 22.64
CA GLU A 495 5.06 -37.52 23.16
C GLU A 495 4.30 -37.73 24.47
N LYS A 496 4.29 -36.72 25.36
CA LYS A 496 3.52 -36.77 26.61
C LYS A 496 2.01 -36.77 26.37
N GLN A 497 1.52 -36.06 25.34
CA GLN A 497 0.10 -36.10 25.01
C GLN A 497 -0.31 -37.50 24.53
N HIS A 498 0.48 -38.11 23.64
CA HIS A 498 0.27 -39.47 23.15
C HIS A 498 0.26 -40.53 24.26
N GLY A 499 1.07 -40.36 25.31
CA GLY A 499 1.22 -41.32 26.42
C GLY A 499 0.15 -41.22 27.52
N SER A 500 -0.77 -40.26 27.45
CA SER A 500 -1.86 -40.14 28.42
C SER A 500 -2.99 -41.15 28.15
N GLU A 501 -3.59 -41.72 29.20
CA GLU A 501 -4.60 -42.81 29.14
C GLU A 501 -5.92 -42.46 28.39
N ALA A 502 -6.01 -41.28 27.77
CA ALA A 502 -7.18 -40.81 27.01
C ALA A 502 -7.35 -41.47 25.62
N GLN A 503 -6.53 -42.48 25.28
CA GLN A 503 -6.58 -43.21 24.00
C GLN A 503 -7.89 -44.00 23.75
N ALA A 504 -8.85 -44.01 24.67
CA ALA A 504 -9.99 -44.93 24.62
C ALA A 504 -11.25 -44.42 23.87
N THR A 505 -11.32 -43.15 23.42
CA THR A 505 -12.65 -42.57 23.08
C THR A 505 -12.81 -41.85 21.74
N LEU A 506 -11.74 -41.45 21.05
CA LEU A 506 -11.87 -40.80 19.74
C LEU A 506 -11.81 -41.84 18.62
N SER A 507 -12.98 -42.40 18.27
CA SER A 507 -13.13 -43.20 17.06
C SER A 507 -13.13 -42.27 15.83
N LEU A 508 -11.96 -41.75 15.47
CA LEU A 508 -11.74 -41.25 14.11
C LEU A 508 -11.75 -42.49 13.22
N THR A 509 -12.93 -42.88 12.72
CA THR A 509 -13.05 -44.01 11.81
C THR A 509 -12.36 -43.61 10.50
N GLY A 510 -11.21 -44.23 10.22
CA GLY A 510 -10.52 -44.04 8.94
C GLY A 510 -11.46 -44.35 7.76
N PRO A 511 -11.22 -43.76 6.58
CA PRO A 511 -12.07 -43.97 5.41
C PRO A 511 -12.14 -45.47 5.07
N SER A 512 -13.38 -45.97 4.94
CA SER A 512 -13.72 -47.34 4.53
C SER A 512 -13.39 -47.61 3.07
#